data_AF-A0A950L9Z4-F1
#
_entry.id   AF-A0A950L9Z4-F1
#
_cell.length_a   1.000
_cell.length_b   1.000
_cell.length_c   1.000
_cell.angle_alpha   90.00
_cell.angle_beta   90.00
_cell.angle_gamma   90.00
#
_symmetry.space_group_name_H-M   'P 1'
#
loop_
_entity.id
_entity.type
_entity.pdbx_description
1 polymer ?
#
loop_
_entity_poly.entity_id
_entity_poly.type
_entity_poly.pdbx_seq_one_letter_code
_entity_poly.pdbx_strand_id
1 'polypeptide(L)'
;GVARYGVLEPYLKPGHTAIGSINSPMQCMMKEVCAQCLQPHLDPITGERRVVFSCFNQDQLLDRVDFPALHERLLQNGTQEKLTAQWIDRVLRGLQLRVPLAAE
;
A
#
# COMPACT_ATOMS: atom_id res chain seq x y z
N GLY A 1 -6.03 -9.25 -4.25
CA GLY A 1 -6.91 -10.40 -3.94
C GLY A 1 -7.21 -11.27 -5.16
N VAL A 2 -7.71 -10.66 -6.25
CA VAL A 2 -8.31 -11.34 -7.42
C VAL A 2 -7.52 -12.49 -8.06
N ALA A 3 -6.18 -12.46 -8.08
CA ALA A 3 -5.38 -13.54 -8.69
C ALA A 3 -5.66 -14.93 -8.09
N ARG A 4 -6.04 -15.00 -6.80
CA ARG A 4 -6.44 -16.24 -6.09
C ARG A 4 -7.65 -16.95 -6.69
N TYR A 5 -8.53 -16.18 -7.32
CA TYR A 5 -9.76 -16.66 -7.95
C TYR A 5 -9.62 -16.74 -9.48
N GLY A 6 -8.40 -16.61 -9.99
CA GLY A 6 -8.10 -16.69 -11.42
C GLY A 6 -6.87 -17.55 -11.63
N VAL A 7 -5.77 -16.94 -12.07
CA VAL A 7 -4.55 -17.69 -12.46
C VAL A 7 -3.95 -18.56 -11.37
N LEU A 8 -4.19 -18.26 -10.10
CA LEU A 8 -3.67 -19.05 -8.97
C LEU A 8 -4.65 -20.11 -8.45
N GLU A 9 -5.92 -20.09 -8.88
CA GLU A 9 -6.96 -20.98 -8.34
C GLU A 9 -6.57 -22.48 -8.37
N PRO A 10 -6.00 -23.04 -9.46
CA PRO A 10 -5.67 -24.47 -9.51
C PRO A 10 -4.57 -24.90 -8.53
N TYR A 11 -3.80 -23.94 -8.01
CA TYR A 11 -2.65 -24.18 -7.15
C TYR A 11 -2.97 -23.97 -5.67
N LEU A 12 -4.20 -23.54 -5.34
CA LEU A 12 -4.58 -23.16 -3.99
C LEU A 12 -5.68 -24.08 -3.46
N LYS A 13 -5.65 -24.31 -2.14
CA LYS A 13 -6.69 -25.12 -1.49
C LYS A 13 -8.06 -24.45 -1.64
N PRO A 14 -9.13 -25.18 -1.96
CA PRO A 14 -10.47 -24.63 -1.93
C PRO A 14 -10.78 -24.01 -0.57
N GLY A 15 -11.42 -22.84 -0.56
CA GLY A 15 -11.80 -22.14 0.68
C GLY A 15 -10.64 -21.53 1.49
N HIS A 16 -9.45 -21.37 0.90
CA HIS A 16 -8.33 -20.74 1.59
C HIS A 16 -8.60 -19.27 1.93
N THR A 17 -8.18 -18.87 3.12
CA THR A 17 -8.19 -17.48 3.57
C THR A 17 -6.87 -16.81 3.22
N ALA A 18 -6.93 -15.60 2.66
CA ALA A 18 -5.74 -14.78 2.45
C ALA A 18 -5.75 -13.55 3.34
N ILE A 19 -4.61 -13.33 3.98
CA ILE A 19 -4.33 -12.20 4.85
C ILE A 19 -3.11 -11.50 4.26
N GLY A 20 -3.12 -10.17 4.26
CA GLY A 20 -1.95 -9.38 3.90
C GLY A 20 -1.74 -8.23 4.85
N SER A 21 -0.47 -7.95 5.12
CA SER A 21 -0.05 -6.77 5.87
C SER A 21 -0.20 -5.54 4.99
N ILE A 22 -1.30 -4.79 5.19
CA ILE A 22 -1.66 -3.67 4.32
C ILE A 22 -0.80 -2.45 4.60
N ASN A 23 -0.19 -1.92 3.55
CA ASN A 23 0.76 -0.81 3.57
C ASN A 23 0.08 0.56 3.47
N SER A 24 -1.07 0.77 4.11
CA SER A 24 -1.75 2.06 4.11
C SER A 24 -0.82 3.18 4.59
N PRO A 25 -0.88 4.40 4.02
CA PRO A 25 -0.05 5.52 4.47
C PRO A 25 -0.21 5.76 5.96
N MET A 26 0.90 5.94 6.69
CA MET A 26 0.88 6.17 8.14
C MET A 26 1.62 7.46 8.47
N GLN A 27 1.11 8.22 9.45
CA GLN A 27 1.86 9.32 10.06
C GLN A 27 2.29 9.00 11.49
N CYS A 28 1.33 8.82 12.40
CA CYS A 28 1.68 8.64 13.81
C CYS A 28 2.00 7.19 14.21
N MET A 29 1.37 6.20 13.56
CA MET A 29 1.38 4.79 13.98
C MET A 29 0.90 4.53 15.42
N MET A 30 0.26 5.51 16.08
CA MET A 30 -0.17 5.45 17.48
C MET A 30 -1.55 4.82 17.69
N LYS A 31 -1.97 3.85 16.87
CA LYS A 31 -3.24 3.11 17.00
C LYS A 31 -4.49 3.99 17.18
N GLU A 32 -5.16 4.28 16.06
CA GLU A 32 -6.46 4.98 16.04
C GLU A 32 -6.44 6.46 16.41
N VAL A 33 -5.27 7.10 16.33
CA VAL A 33 -5.10 8.54 16.68
C VAL A 33 -5.24 9.47 15.46
N CYS A 34 -4.38 9.35 14.44
CA CYS A 34 -4.28 10.37 13.38
C CYS A 34 -5.12 10.11 12.12
N ALA A 35 -5.69 8.91 11.97
CA ALA A 35 -6.48 8.51 10.81
C ALA A 35 -5.80 8.58 9.41
N GLN A 36 -4.48 8.81 9.31
CA GLN A 36 -3.81 8.68 8.00
C GLN A 36 -3.91 7.25 7.45
N CYS A 37 -3.92 6.25 8.33
CA CYS A 37 -3.89 4.84 7.98
C CYS A 37 -5.26 4.20 7.74
N LEU A 38 -6.32 5.02 7.60
CA LEU A 38 -7.66 4.52 7.30
C LEU A 38 -7.65 3.72 6.01
N GLN A 39 -8.14 2.49 6.10
CA GLN A 39 -8.33 1.58 4.99
C GLN A 39 -9.80 1.17 4.90
N PRO A 40 -10.50 1.52 3.82
CA PRO A 40 -11.87 1.08 3.61
C PRO A 40 -11.90 -0.43 3.34
N HIS A 41 -12.89 -1.08 3.95
CA HIS A 41 -13.26 -2.47 3.75
C HIS A 41 -14.66 -2.56 3.16
N LEU A 42 -14.84 -3.54 2.27
CA LEU A 42 -16.14 -3.93 1.72
C LEU A 42 -16.35 -5.42 2.00
N ASP A 43 -17.45 -5.77 2.67
CA ASP A 43 -17.82 -7.17 2.81
C ASP A 43 -18.36 -7.70 1.47
N PRO A 44 -17.75 -8.75 0.88
CA PRO A 44 -18.14 -9.23 -0.44
C PRO A 44 -19.50 -9.94 -0.45
N ILE A 45 -20.03 -10.34 0.70
CA ILE A 45 -21.32 -11.04 0.82
C ILE A 45 -22.45 -10.03 1.04
N THR A 46 -22.27 -9.10 1.98
CA THR A 46 -23.34 -8.17 2.41
C THR A 46 -23.27 -6.81 1.71
N GLY A 47 -22.13 -6.45 1.14
CA GLY A 47 -21.87 -5.10 0.62
C GLY A 47 -21.64 -4.05 1.71
N GLU A 48 -21.56 -4.46 2.98
CA GLU A 48 -21.34 -3.54 4.09
C GLU A 48 -19.95 -2.88 3.99
N ARG A 49 -19.92 -1.55 4.17
CA ARG A 49 -18.68 -0.77 4.21
C ARG A 49 -18.25 -0.52 5.65
N ARG A 50 -16.97 -0.77 5.93
CA ARG A 50 -16.33 -0.47 7.21
C ARG A 50 -15.01 0.24 6.96
N VAL A 51 -14.45 0.87 7.99
CA VAL A 51 -13.13 1.48 7.92
C VAL A 51 -12.25 0.89 9.02
N VAL A 52 -11.03 0.52 8.65
CA VAL A 52 -10.03 -0.04 9.55
C VAL A 52 -8.87 0.93 9.69
N PHE A 53 -8.43 1.22 10.91
CA PHE A 53 -7.16 1.87 11.13
C PHE A 53 -6.04 0.85 10.96
N SER A 54 -5.29 0.93 9.85
CA SER A 54 -4.29 -0.09 9.52
C SER A 54 -3.14 -0.15 10.53
N CYS A 55 -2.86 0.95 11.25
CA CYS A 55 -1.87 0.93 12.34
C CYS A 55 -2.37 0.19 13.59
N PHE A 56 -3.68 -0.05 13.71
CA PHE A 56 -4.27 -0.88 14.76
C PHE A 56 -4.36 -2.35 14.32
N ASN A 57 -4.84 -2.59 13.09
CA ASN A 57 -4.86 -3.92 12.48
C ASN A 57 -4.22 -3.90 11.08
N GLN A 58 -2.96 -4.30 11.01
CA GLN A 58 -2.19 -4.30 9.76
C GLN A 58 -2.48 -5.54 8.90
N ASP A 59 -2.72 -6.68 9.54
CA ASP A 59 -2.98 -7.95 8.87
C ASP A 59 -4.47 -8.09 8.57
N GLN A 60 -4.84 -7.80 7.32
CA GLN A 60 -6.23 -7.67 6.91
C GLN A 60 -6.60 -8.76 5.91
N LEU A 61 -7.87 -9.18 5.94
CA LEU A 61 -8.42 -10.12 4.96
C LEU A 61 -8.38 -9.47 3.57
N LEU A 62 -7.66 -10.08 2.64
CA LEU A 62 -7.48 -9.50 1.29
C LEU A 62 -8.81 -9.36 0.54
N ASP A 63 -9.80 -10.19 0.86
CA ASP A 63 -11.10 -10.16 0.20
C ASP A 63 -11.99 -9.00 0.65
N ARG A 64 -11.61 -8.32 1.74
CA ARG A 64 -12.32 -7.15 2.25
C ARG A 64 -11.65 -5.83 1.88
N VAL A 65 -10.37 -5.84 1.58
CA VAL A 65 -9.58 -4.63 1.29
C VAL A 65 -10.07 -4.00 -0.02
N ASP A 66 -10.47 -2.73 0.05
CA ASP A 66 -10.71 -1.90 -1.14
C ASP A 66 -9.36 -1.50 -1.76
N PHE A 67 -8.88 -2.31 -2.71
CA PHE A 67 -7.60 -2.12 -3.38
C PHE A 67 -7.55 -0.86 -4.27
N PRO A 68 -8.59 -0.49 -5.03
CA PRO A 68 -8.63 0.80 -5.73
C PRO A 68 -8.39 1.99 -4.79
N ALA A 69 -9.11 2.05 -3.66
CA ALA A 69 -8.92 3.11 -2.68
C ALA A 69 -7.50 3.09 -2.08
N LEU A 70 -6.96 1.90 -1.77
CA LEU A 70 -5.58 1.77 -1.30
C LEU A 70 -4.58 2.31 -2.32
N HIS A 71 -4.74 1.97 -3.60
CA HIS A 71 -3.86 2.43 -4.69
C HIS A 71 -3.85 3.96 -4.81
N GLU A 72 -5.01 4.60 -4.81
CA GLU A 72 -5.12 6.07 -4.85
C GLU A 72 -4.43 6.72 -3.66
N ARG A 73 -4.61 6.15 -2.45
CA ARG A 73 -3.98 6.65 -1.21
C ARG A 73 -2.46 6.51 -1.25
N LEU A 74 -1.94 5.42 -1.78
CA LEU A 74 -0.49 5.22 -1.93
C LEU A 74 0.15 6.22 -2.90
N LEU A 75 -0.61 6.73 -3.87
CA LEU A 75 -0.11 7.71 -4.83
C LEU A 75 -0.22 9.17 -4.37
N GLN A 76 -0.85 9.45 -3.21
CA GLN A 76 -1.11 10.81 -2.74
C GLN A 76 0.15 11.69 -2.67
N ASN A 77 1.30 11.10 -2.34
CA ASN A 77 2.56 11.83 -2.20
C ASN A 77 3.45 11.78 -3.45
N GLY A 78 2.96 11.26 -4.57
CA GLY A 78 3.78 10.98 -5.75
C GLY A 78 4.48 12.20 -6.36
N THR A 79 3.97 13.42 -6.19
CA THR A 79 4.66 14.66 -6.60
C THR A 79 5.81 14.98 -5.65
N GLN A 80 5.58 14.90 -4.34
CA GLN A 80 6.61 15.18 -3.33
C GLN A 80 7.75 14.17 -3.42
N GLU A 81 7.44 12.89 -3.62
CA GLU A 81 8.42 11.82 -3.84
C GLU A 81 9.34 12.12 -5.03
N LYS A 82 8.77 12.50 -6.18
CA LYS A 82 9.55 12.84 -7.39
C LYS A 82 10.42 14.07 -7.20
N LEU A 83 9.88 15.13 -6.60
CA LEU A 83 10.65 16.35 -6.32
C LEU A 83 11.80 16.06 -5.34
N THR A 84 11.55 15.25 -4.32
CA THR A 84 12.55 14.86 -3.32
C THR A 84 13.66 14.04 -3.97
N ALA A 85 13.32 13.08 -4.84
CA ALA A 85 14.30 12.30 -5.59
C ALA A 85 15.19 13.17 -6.47
N GLN A 86 14.62 14.13 -7.21
CA GLN A 86 15.40 15.06 -8.05
C GLN A 86 16.30 15.97 -7.20
N TRP A 87 15.79 16.45 -6.06
CA TRP A 87 16.57 17.27 -5.14
C TRP A 87 17.77 16.51 -4.59
N ILE A 88 17.55 15.28 -4.10
CA ILE A 88 18.62 14.41 -3.60
C ILE A 88 19.65 14.14 -4.69
N ASP A 89 19.22 13.78 -5.91
CA ASP A 89 20.13 13.54 -7.04
C ASP A 89 20.99 14.78 -7.34
N ARG A 90 20.38 15.97 -7.34
CA ARG A 90 21.11 17.23 -7.53
C ARG A 90 22.15 17.47 -6.43
N VAL A 91 21.80 17.26 -5.17
CA VAL A 91 22.73 17.41 -4.03
C VAL A 91 23.89 16.41 -4.15
N LEU A 92 23.60 15.15 -4.44
CA LEU A 92 24.63 14.11 -4.57
C LEU A 92 25.59 14.39 -5.73
N ARG A 93 25.10 14.92 -6.87
CA ARG A 93 25.96 15.38 -7.98
C ARG A 93 26.85 16.55 -7.57
N GLY A 94 26.29 17.53 -6.86
CA GLY A 94 27.05 18.69 -6.35
C GLY A 94 28.18 18.29 -5.39
N LEU A 95 27.96 17.24 -4.59
CA LEU A 95 28.95 16.68 -3.67
C LEU A 95 29.88 15.64 -4.31
N GLN A 96 29.74 15.34 -5.60
CA GLN A 96 30.49 14.27 -6.30
C GLN A 96 30.30 12.87 -5.68
N LEU A 97 29.18 12.63 -5.00
CA LEU A 97 28.82 11.35 -4.37
C LEU A 97 27.89 10.48 -5.24
N ARG A 98 27.43 11.01 -6.38
CA ARG A 98 26.64 10.25 -7.35
C ARG A 98 27.58 9.64 -8.38
N VAL A 99 27.71 8.31 -8.40
CA VAL A 99 28.41 7.61 -9.47
C VAL A 99 27.69 7.92 -10.80
N PRO A 100 28.41 8.24 -11.88
CA PRO A 100 27.79 8.30 -13.20
C PRO A 100 27.07 6.98 -13.45
N LEU A 101 25.79 7.03 -13.84
CA LEU A 101 25.15 5.85 -14.41
C LEU A 101 26.06 5.41 -15.55
N ALA A 102 26.62 4.19 -15.45
CA ALA A 102 27.33 3.59 -16.56
C ALA A 102 26.37 3.66 -17.75
N ALA A 103 26.83 4.27 -18.84
CA ALA A 103 26.04 4.34 -20.05
C ALA A 103 25.82 2.89 -20.52
N GLU A 104 24.57 2.42 -20.46
CA GLU A 104 24.10 1.29 -21.27
C GLU A 104 23.98 1.72 -22.73
#